data_AF-A0AAP5H293-F1
#
_entry.id   AF-A0AAP5H293-F1
#
_cell.length_a   1.000
_cell.length_b   1.000
_cell.length_c   1.000
_cell.angle_alpha   90.00
_cell.angle_beta   90.00
_cell.angle_gamma   90.00
#
_symmetry.space_group_name_H-M   'P 1'
#
loop_
_entity.id
_entity.type
_entity.pdbx_description
1 polymer ?
#
loop_
_entity_poly.entity_id
_entity_poly.type
_entity_poly.pdbx_seq_one_letter_code
_entity_poly.pdbx_strand_id
1 'polypeptide(L)'
;MRDDLLVQLEEWHEEDKYQSIVDAVQAIPAEERNYELVNHLGRALNNLERYEEAVEQFLTVAEEGKDDALWHYRIGLAYYYLEQYDRAEEAFERSDELEPGDEDTLEFLEWIRNNDSDESDEETETEEDSESDHESELDSESVEEITTSAPTVPTVQLNENFDPTHFWNDSEQALEQYVSNPPSEGLIASVEEELVFRLPDSYVQMMKNHNGGVPNNRYFPIGATDSGAEEYIELKGILGIGREKPNSLCGSAGSWALIEQGGYPEFGVVLSECASKSGVVMLDYRSAGNDAEPEVVHVDKDNQYKVTTLAPNFETFVQGLVHREV
;
A
#
# COMPACT_ATOMS: atom_id res chain seq x y z
N MET A 1 -32.42 -20.00 8.87
CA MET A 1 -31.50 -19.74 9.99
C MET A 1 -30.05 -19.85 9.56
N ARG A 2 -29.62 -20.95 8.90
CA ARG A 2 -28.25 -21.05 8.34
C ARG A 2 -28.09 -20.20 7.07
N ASP A 3 -29.05 -20.28 6.15
CA ASP A 3 -29.04 -19.44 4.94
C ASP A 3 -29.10 -17.94 5.28
N ASP A 4 -29.88 -17.58 6.32
CA ASP A 4 -29.95 -16.19 6.82
C ASP A 4 -28.60 -15.72 7.40
N LEU A 5 -27.82 -16.63 7.99
CA LEU A 5 -26.49 -16.29 8.51
C LEU A 5 -25.52 -16.04 7.35
N LEU A 6 -25.48 -16.90 6.33
CA LEU A 6 -24.58 -16.72 5.18
C LEU A 6 -24.83 -15.38 4.46
N VAL A 7 -26.10 -15.01 4.26
CA VAL A 7 -26.46 -13.68 3.73
C VAL A 7 -25.90 -12.57 4.61
N GLN A 8 -26.03 -12.70 5.95
CA GLN A 8 -25.49 -11.71 6.87
C GLN A 8 -23.96 -11.64 6.84
N LEU A 9 -23.26 -12.77 6.65
CA LEU A 9 -21.80 -12.79 6.53
C LEU A 9 -21.32 -12.08 5.26
N GLU A 10 -22.06 -12.21 4.16
CA GLU A 10 -21.78 -11.45 2.93
C GLU A 10 -22.04 -9.96 3.11
N GLU A 11 -23.17 -9.57 3.72
CA GLU A 11 -23.42 -8.15 4.05
C GLU A 11 -22.32 -7.56 4.93
N TRP A 12 -21.88 -8.29 5.95
CA TRP A 12 -20.76 -7.83 6.78
C TRP A 12 -19.43 -7.80 6.05
N HIS A 13 -19.25 -8.62 5.01
CA HIS A 13 -18.06 -8.51 4.17
C HIS A 13 -18.10 -7.22 3.36
N GLU A 14 -19.23 -6.94 2.70
CA GLU A 14 -19.42 -5.72 1.91
C GLU A 14 -19.31 -4.43 2.73
N GLU A 15 -19.56 -4.52 4.04
CA GLU A 15 -19.44 -3.42 5.01
C GLU A 15 -18.10 -3.41 5.77
N ASP A 16 -17.12 -4.23 5.38
CA ASP A 16 -15.81 -4.40 6.05
C ASP A 16 -15.88 -4.77 7.54
N LYS A 17 -17.00 -5.35 7.97
CA LYS A 17 -17.24 -5.81 9.35
C LYS A 17 -16.66 -7.20 9.57
N TYR A 18 -15.39 -7.40 9.20
CA TYR A 18 -14.70 -8.69 9.27
C TYR A 18 -14.71 -9.30 10.67
N GLN A 19 -14.51 -8.49 11.71
CA GLN A 19 -14.56 -9.01 13.08
C GLN A 19 -15.96 -9.54 13.45
N SER A 20 -17.04 -8.99 12.87
CA SER A 20 -18.39 -9.51 13.10
C SER A 20 -18.58 -10.89 12.45
N ILE A 21 -17.99 -11.11 11.28
CA ILE A 21 -17.96 -12.42 10.62
C ILE A 21 -17.20 -13.42 11.51
N VAL A 22 -16.01 -13.02 11.98
CA VAL A 22 -15.19 -13.87 12.86
C VAL A 22 -15.97 -14.24 14.12
N ASP A 23 -16.53 -13.27 14.83
CA ASP A 23 -17.26 -13.49 16.08
C ASP A 23 -18.48 -14.41 15.86
N ALA A 24 -19.24 -14.18 14.79
CA ALA A 24 -20.45 -14.95 14.50
C ALA A 24 -20.14 -16.40 14.12
N VAL A 25 -19.12 -16.62 13.29
CA VAL A 25 -18.73 -17.98 12.89
C VAL A 25 -18.02 -18.70 14.05
N GLN A 26 -17.18 -18.01 14.82
CA GLN A 26 -16.49 -18.62 15.96
C GLN A 26 -17.43 -18.97 17.12
N ALA A 27 -18.59 -18.33 17.23
CA ALA A 27 -19.65 -18.72 18.17
C ALA A 27 -20.27 -20.10 17.85
N ILE A 28 -20.10 -20.61 16.62
CA ILE A 28 -20.49 -21.96 16.23
C ILE A 28 -19.36 -22.93 16.63
N PRO A 29 -19.65 -24.06 17.28
CA PRO A 29 -18.64 -25.08 17.59
C PRO A 29 -17.85 -25.50 16.34
N ALA A 30 -16.54 -25.72 16.46
CA ALA A 30 -15.68 -26.01 15.33
C ALA A 30 -16.16 -27.23 14.52
N GLU A 31 -16.68 -28.26 15.20
CA GLU A 31 -17.20 -29.49 14.60
C GLU A 31 -18.52 -29.29 13.82
N GLU A 32 -19.18 -28.14 14.00
CA GLU A 32 -20.43 -27.79 13.32
C GLU A 32 -20.24 -26.79 12.17
N ARG A 33 -19.03 -26.24 12.00
CA ARG A 33 -18.69 -25.34 10.90
C ARG A 33 -18.51 -26.15 9.63
N ASN A 34 -19.30 -25.83 8.60
CA ASN A 34 -19.16 -26.44 7.28
C ASN A 34 -18.20 -25.63 6.41
N TYR A 35 -17.90 -26.16 5.22
CA TYR A 35 -17.02 -25.54 4.23
C TYR A 35 -17.30 -24.05 3.97
N GLU A 36 -18.57 -23.67 3.74
CA GLU A 36 -18.94 -22.28 3.47
C GLU A 36 -18.62 -21.34 4.64
N LEU A 37 -18.98 -21.75 5.87
CA LEU A 37 -18.68 -20.94 7.07
C LEU A 37 -17.19 -20.79 7.30
N VAL A 38 -16.40 -21.84 7.06
CA VAL A 38 -14.94 -21.78 7.17
C VAL A 38 -14.35 -20.87 6.10
N ASN A 39 -14.89 -20.88 4.88
CA ASN A 39 -14.45 -19.95 3.82
C ASN A 39 -14.72 -18.49 4.19
N HIS A 40 -15.91 -18.17 4.70
CA HIS A 40 -16.19 -16.81 5.17
C HIS A 40 -15.28 -16.40 6.33
N LEU A 41 -15.03 -17.31 7.27
CA LEU A 41 -14.14 -17.07 8.40
C LEU A 41 -12.71 -16.84 7.95
N GLY A 42 -12.15 -17.73 7.11
CA GLY A 42 -10.79 -17.59 6.59
C GLY A 42 -10.61 -16.34 5.74
N ARG A 43 -11.59 -15.98 4.90
CA ARG A 43 -11.62 -14.70 4.17
C ARG A 43 -11.58 -13.51 5.12
N ALA A 44 -12.44 -13.50 6.14
CA ALA A 44 -12.47 -12.41 7.12
C ALA A 44 -11.18 -12.32 7.94
N LEU A 45 -10.55 -13.46 8.26
CA LEU A 45 -9.27 -13.51 8.95
C LEU A 45 -8.12 -12.96 8.08
N ASN A 46 -8.08 -13.31 6.78
CA ASN A 46 -7.14 -12.71 5.84
C ASN A 46 -7.28 -11.18 5.77
N ASN A 47 -8.52 -10.67 5.68
CA ASN A 47 -8.78 -9.22 5.63
C ASN A 47 -8.50 -8.51 6.96
N LEU A 48 -8.34 -9.26 8.06
CA LEU A 48 -7.89 -8.76 9.36
C LEU A 48 -6.39 -8.99 9.59
N GLU A 49 -5.65 -9.45 8.57
CA GLU A 49 -4.23 -9.81 8.63
C GLU A 49 -3.90 -10.91 9.66
N ARG A 50 -4.90 -11.72 10.03
CA ARG A 50 -4.76 -12.85 10.97
C ARG A 50 -4.45 -14.12 10.19
N TYR A 51 -3.34 -14.10 9.46
CA TYR A 51 -3.03 -15.11 8.44
C TYR A 51 -2.77 -16.51 9.01
N GLU A 52 -2.10 -16.64 10.16
CA GLU A 52 -1.91 -17.95 10.79
C GLU A 52 -3.25 -18.58 11.17
N GLU A 53 -4.17 -17.79 11.73
CA GLU A 53 -5.52 -18.28 12.06
C GLU A 53 -6.31 -18.62 10.80
N ALA A 54 -6.17 -17.85 9.72
CA ALA A 54 -6.81 -18.13 8.45
C ALA A 54 -6.34 -19.48 7.89
N VAL A 55 -5.03 -19.72 7.84
CA VAL A 55 -4.44 -21.01 7.43
C VAL A 55 -4.96 -22.14 8.31
N GLU A 56 -4.95 -21.98 9.63
CA GLU A 56 -5.47 -23.00 10.56
C GLU A 56 -6.93 -23.35 10.23
N GLN A 57 -7.78 -22.35 9.97
CA GLN A 57 -9.17 -22.59 9.61
C GLN A 57 -9.30 -23.25 8.23
N PHE A 58 -8.63 -22.75 7.19
CA PHE A 58 -8.72 -23.32 5.83
C PHE A 58 -8.29 -24.78 5.79
N LEU A 59 -7.24 -25.16 6.52
CA LEU A 59 -6.76 -26.54 6.58
C LEU A 59 -7.78 -27.51 7.18
N THR A 60 -8.73 -27.04 8.00
CA THR A 60 -9.81 -27.91 8.53
C THR A 60 -10.77 -28.42 7.45
N VAL A 61 -10.82 -27.76 6.29
CA VAL A 61 -11.71 -28.09 5.17
C VAL A 61 -10.97 -28.31 3.85
N ALA A 62 -9.68 -28.67 3.93
CA ALA A 62 -8.82 -28.82 2.76
C ALA A 62 -9.30 -29.90 1.77
N GLU A 63 -9.94 -30.97 2.26
CA GLU A 63 -10.48 -32.02 1.37
C GLU A 63 -11.69 -31.51 0.57
N GLU A 64 -12.55 -30.68 1.19
CA GLU A 64 -13.65 -30.03 0.48
C GLU A 64 -13.18 -28.94 -0.49
N GLY A 65 -12.11 -28.21 -0.15
CA GLY A 65 -11.58 -27.10 -0.95
C GLY A 65 -10.67 -27.49 -2.12
N LYS A 66 -10.26 -28.76 -2.24
CA LYS A 66 -9.26 -29.22 -3.23
C LYS A 66 -9.58 -28.88 -4.70
N ASP A 67 -10.86 -28.73 -5.04
CA ASP A 67 -11.39 -28.45 -6.38
C ASP A 67 -12.06 -27.05 -6.45
N ASP A 68 -11.77 -26.16 -5.49
CA ASP A 68 -12.28 -24.79 -5.44
C ASP A 68 -11.12 -23.79 -5.60
N ALA A 69 -11.10 -23.08 -6.74
CA ALA A 69 -10.05 -22.10 -7.05
C ALA A 69 -9.98 -20.99 -6.00
N LEU A 70 -11.13 -20.48 -5.52
CA LEU A 70 -11.16 -19.39 -4.54
C LEU A 70 -10.61 -19.81 -3.19
N TRP A 71 -10.77 -21.07 -2.79
CA TRP A 71 -10.17 -21.58 -1.56
C TRP A 71 -8.65 -21.63 -1.68
N HIS A 72 -8.13 -22.12 -2.81
CA HIS A 72 -6.70 -22.15 -3.10
C HIS A 72 -6.09 -20.75 -3.15
N TYR A 73 -6.74 -19.80 -3.82
CA TYR A 73 -6.32 -18.40 -3.81
C TYR A 73 -6.27 -17.84 -2.39
N ARG A 74 -7.30 -18.06 -1.58
CA ARG A 74 -7.38 -17.50 -0.22
C ARG A 74 -6.35 -18.08 0.74
N ILE A 75 -6.10 -19.39 0.70
CA ILE A 75 -5.06 -19.99 1.53
C ILE A 75 -3.66 -19.64 1.01
N GLY A 76 -3.49 -19.49 -0.32
CA GLY A 76 -2.26 -19.00 -0.95
C GLY A 76 -1.93 -17.58 -0.50
N LEU A 77 -2.92 -16.68 -0.47
CA LEU A 77 -2.79 -15.33 0.07
C LEU A 77 -2.33 -15.33 1.53
N ALA A 78 -2.90 -16.21 2.35
CA ALA A 78 -2.49 -16.35 3.74
C ALA A 78 -1.04 -16.85 3.87
N TYR A 79 -0.64 -17.85 3.09
CA TYR A 79 0.75 -18.33 3.08
C TYR A 79 1.74 -17.26 2.58
N TYR A 80 1.34 -16.48 1.57
CA TYR A 80 2.16 -15.41 1.01
C TYR A 80 2.51 -14.36 2.06
N TYR A 81 1.53 -13.85 2.80
CA TYR A 81 1.77 -12.87 3.86
C TYR A 81 2.45 -13.44 5.11
N LEU A 82 2.49 -14.77 5.22
CA LEU A 82 3.32 -15.48 6.21
C LEU A 82 4.72 -15.80 5.71
N GLU A 83 5.10 -15.29 4.53
CA GLU A 83 6.39 -15.54 3.87
C GLU A 83 6.66 -17.05 3.61
N GLN A 84 5.60 -17.86 3.54
CA GLN A 84 5.68 -19.29 3.20
C GLN A 84 5.53 -19.47 1.69
N TYR A 85 6.48 -18.93 0.93
CA TYR A 85 6.36 -18.78 -0.53
C TYR A 85 6.20 -20.11 -1.27
N ASP A 86 6.91 -21.18 -0.88
CA ASP A 86 6.71 -22.53 -1.44
C ASP A 86 5.24 -22.98 -1.41
N ARG A 87 4.57 -22.74 -0.28
CA ARG A 87 3.17 -23.14 -0.06
C ARG A 87 2.20 -22.18 -0.74
N ALA A 88 2.55 -20.90 -0.79
CA ALA A 88 1.79 -19.90 -1.51
C ALA A 88 1.79 -20.21 -3.01
N GLU A 89 2.95 -20.55 -3.58
CA GLU A 89 3.08 -20.94 -4.98
C GLU A 89 2.25 -22.19 -5.29
N GLU A 90 2.39 -23.28 -4.53
CA GLU A 90 1.58 -24.50 -4.73
C GLU A 90 0.07 -24.19 -4.72
N ALA A 91 -0.38 -23.32 -3.82
CA ALA A 91 -1.78 -22.93 -3.72
C ALA A 91 -2.22 -22.06 -4.90
N PHE A 92 -1.45 -21.04 -5.29
CA PHE A 92 -1.80 -20.19 -6.42
C PHE A 92 -1.73 -20.94 -7.77
N GLU A 93 -0.77 -21.84 -7.95
CA GLU A 93 -0.72 -22.72 -9.13
C GLU A 93 -1.98 -23.56 -9.22
N ARG A 94 -2.42 -24.11 -8.08
CA ARG A 94 -3.64 -24.90 -8.05
C ARG A 94 -4.90 -24.06 -8.29
N SER A 95 -4.91 -22.80 -7.87
CA SER A 95 -5.96 -21.82 -8.20
C SER A 95 -6.03 -21.60 -9.71
N ASP A 96 -4.91 -21.25 -10.36
CA ASP A 96 -4.84 -21.00 -11.81
C ASP A 96 -5.15 -22.28 -12.63
N GLU A 97 -4.77 -23.46 -12.16
CA GLU A 97 -5.15 -24.73 -12.82
C GLU A 97 -6.67 -24.94 -12.87
N LEU A 98 -7.38 -24.54 -11.81
CA LEU A 98 -8.83 -24.72 -11.67
C LEU A 98 -9.60 -23.61 -12.40
N GLU A 99 -9.15 -22.36 -12.26
CA GLU A 99 -9.71 -21.18 -12.93
C GLU A 99 -8.58 -20.32 -13.53
N PRO A 100 -8.18 -20.61 -14.79
CA PRO A 100 -7.04 -19.93 -15.39
C PRO A 100 -7.31 -18.47 -15.74
N GLY A 101 -6.29 -17.64 -15.58
CA GLY A 101 -6.31 -16.26 -16.08
C GLY A 101 -6.94 -15.24 -15.11
N ASP A 102 -7.06 -15.60 -13.84
CA ASP A 102 -7.26 -14.64 -12.76
C ASP A 102 -6.00 -13.77 -12.61
N GLU A 103 -6.16 -12.46 -12.76
CA GLU A 103 -5.03 -11.50 -12.81
C GLU A 103 -4.25 -11.50 -11.49
N ASP A 104 -4.95 -11.44 -10.36
CA ASP A 104 -4.34 -11.43 -9.02
C ASP A 104 -3.53 -12.71 -8.76
N THR A 105 -4.08 -13.89 -9.07
CA THR A 105 -3.39 -15.18 -8.93
C THR A 105 -2.09 -15.21 -9.75
N LEU A 106 -2.13 -14.70 -10.98
CA LEU A 106 -0.96 -14.66 -11.85
C LEU A 106 0.10 -13.68 -11.36
N GLU A 107 -0.31 -12.53 -10.81
CA GLU A 107 0.61 -11.55 -10.21
C GLU A 107 1.37 -12.14 -9.02
N PHE A 108 0.68 -12.84 -8.12
CA PHE A 108 1.34 -13.51 -6.99
C PHE A 108 2.32 -14.60 -7.45
N LEU A 109 1.93 -15.42 -8.45
CA LEU A 109 2.83 -16.43 -9.03
C LEU A 109 4.06 -15.83 -9.70
N GLU A 110 3.89 -14.75 -10.45
CA GLU A 110 5.01 -14.04 -11.08
C GLU A 110 5.95 -13.46 -10.02
N TRP A 111 5.40 -12.85 -8.97
CA TRP A 111 6.19 -12.30 -7.87
C TRP A 111 7.01 -13.38 -7.17
N ILE A 112 6.38 -14.49 -6.78
CA ILE A 112 7.05 -15.58 -6.05
C ILE A 112 8.20 -16.16 -6.88
N ARG A 113 7.93 -16.48 -8.15
CA ARG A 113 8.93 -17.07 -9.06
C ARG A 113 10.10 -16.12 -9.36
N ASN A 114 9.84 -14.81 -9.42
CA ASN A 114 10.90 -13.83 -9.65
C ASN A 114 11.79 -13.69 -8.41
N ASN A 115 11.22 -13.72 -7.20
CA ASN A 115 12.02 -13.66 -5.98
C ASN A 115 12.81 -14.95 -5.69
N ASP A 116 12.28 -16.13 -6.03
CA ASP A 116 13.04 -17.39 -5.94
C ASP A 116 14.25 -17.42 -6.88
N SER A 117 14.18 -16.69 -8.00
CA SER A 117 15.29 -16.62 -8.96
C SER A 117 16.47 -15.80 -8.44
N ASP A 118 16.23 -14.79 -7.60
CA ASP A 118 17.28 -13.96 -7.00
C ASP A 118 18.01 -14.68 -5.84
N GLU A 119 17.33 -15.56 -5.10
CA GLU A 119 17.98 -16.40 -4.07
C GLU A 119 18.86 -17.52 -4.68
N SER A 120 18.49 -18.02 -5.86
CA SER A 120 19.28 -19.05 -6.55
C SER A 120 20.61 -18.55 -7.14
N ASP A 121 20.75 -17.24 -7.34
CA ASP A 121 21.98 -16.62 -7.83
C ASP A 121 22.98 -16.30 -6.70
N GLU A 122 22.54 -16.16 -5.44
CA GLU A 122 23.45 -15.96 -4.29
C GLU A 122 24.10 -17.26 -3.77
N GLU A 123 23.52 -18.45 -4.03
CA GLU A 123 24.13 -19.73 -3.60
C GLU A 123 25.27 -20.24 -4.51
N THR A 124 25.58 -19.58 -5.63
CA THR A 124 26.65 -20.05 -6.55
C THR A 124 28.03 -19.43 -6.37
N GLU A 125 28.22 -18.54 -5.38
CA GLU A 125 29.53 -17.91 -5.14
C GLU A 125 30.14 -18.15 -3.74
N THR A 126 29.91 -19.30 -3.07
CA THR A 126 30.80 -19.68 -1.95
C THR A 126 30.97 -21.20 -1.75
N GLU A 127 31.53 -21.90 -2.72
CA GLU A 127 32.21 -23.18 -2.44
C GLU A 127 33.58 -23.26 -3.15
N GLU A 128 34.60 -22.64 -2.56
CA GLU A 128 35.96 -23.20 -2.59
C GLU A 128 36.79 -22.66 -1.40
N ASP A 129 37.38 -23.60 -0.67
CA ASP A 129 38.41 -23.47 0.39
C ASP A 129 38.01 -22.96 1.79
N SER A 130 37.69 -23.89 2.70
CA SER A 130 38.69 -24.52 3.58
C SER A 130 38.08 -25.10 4.87
N GLU A 131 38.30 -26.39 5.06
CA GLU A 131 38.13 -27.08 6.34
C GLU A 131 39.02 -26.45 7.42
N SER A 132 38.46 -26.07 8.56
CA SER A 132 39.10 -26.37 9.85
C SER A 132 38.09 -26.34 11.00
N ASP A 133 38.12 -27.43 11.77
CA ASP A 133 37.43 -27.64 13.04
C ASP A 133 37.59 -26.45 14.00
N HIS A 134 36.56 -26.13 14.80
CA HIS A 134 36.66 -26.09 16.27
C HIS A 134 35.27 -25.95 16.92
N GLU A 135 34.94 -26.93 17.77
CA GLU A 135 33.88 -26.86 18.78
C GLU A 135 34.16 -25.72 19.78
N SER A 136 33.14 -24.98 20.22
CA SER A 136 32.71 -24.88 21.64
C SER A 136 31.88 -23.64 21.98
N GLU A 137 30.81 -23.92 22.73
CA GLU A 137 30.25 -23.20 23.88
C GLU A 137 29.48 -21.87 23.71
N LEU A 138 28.19 -22.00 24.03
CA LEU A 138 27.30 -21.06 24.73
C LEU A 138 28.02 -19.99 25.57
N ASP A 139 27.66 -18.71 25.38
CA ASP A 139 27.34 -17.87 26.53
C ASP A 139 26.40 -16.70 26.18
N SER A 140 25.83 -16.18 27.26
CA SER A 140 24.67 -15.31 27.42
C SER A 140 25.02 -13.83 27.62
N GLU A 141 23.98 -12.98 27.56
CA GLU A 141 23.92 -11.54 27.92
C GLU A 141 24.48 -10.59 26.84
N SER A 142 23.85 -9.47 26.46
CA SER A 142 23.14 -8.46 27.26
C SER A 142 22.27 -7.57 26.35
N VAL A 143 21.15 -7.10 26.91
CA VAL A 143 20.22 -6.14 26.32
C VAL A 143 20.79 -4.72 26.47
N GLU A 144 21.04 -4.00 25.37
CA GLU A 144 21.32 -2.56 25.40
C GLU A 144 20.06 -1.76 25.02
N GLU A 145 19.67 -0.85 25.92
CA GLU A 145 18.62 0.14 25.75
C GLU A 145 18.94 1.11 24.60
N ILE A 146 18.13 1.08 23.53
CA ILE A 146 18.14 2.12 22.50
C ILE A 146 17.32 3.31 23.02
N THR A 147 18.02 4.37 23.39
CA THR A 147 17.42 5.67 23.71
C THR A 147 16.86 6.31 22.44
N THR A 148 15.55 6.57 22.42
CA THR A 148 14.86 7.23 21.31
C THR A 148 15.19 8.73 21.25
N SER A 149 15.94 9.15 20.24
CA SER A 149 16.04 10.57 19.85
C SER A 149 14.87 10.93 18.95
N ALA A 150 14.11 11.97 19.29
CA ALA A 150 12.99 12.46 18.49
C ALA A 150 13.45 12.88 17.08
N PRO A 151 12.71 12.52 16.01
CA PRO A 151 13.05 12.92 14.65
C PRO A 151 12.92 14.44 14.48
N THR A 152 13.92 15.06 13.86
CA THR A 152 13.95 16.50 13.56
C THR A 152 13.33 16.70 12.17
N VAL A 153 12.25 17.48 12.07
CA VAL A 153 11.63 17.80 10.78
C VAL A 153 12.64 18.56 9.90
N PRO A 154 12.90 18.12 8.65
CA PRO A 154 13.85 18.80 7.77
C PRO A 154 13.38 20.23 7.46
N THR A 155 14.33 21.16 7.36
CA THR A 155 14.04 22.56 7.00
C THR A 155 13.80 22.65 5.49
N VAL A 156 12.54 22.81 5.09
CA VAL A 156 12.14 22.97 3.67
C VAL A 156 12.65 24.31 3.14
N GLN A 157 13.40 24.30 2.04
CA GLN A 157 13.75 25.52 1.31
C GLN A 157 12.59 25.93 0.41
N LEU A 158 11.95 27.05 0.73
CA LEU A 158 10.84 27.58 -0.04
C LEU A 158 11.34 28.25 -1.34
N ASN A 159 10.59 28.06 -2.42
CA ASN A 159 10.83 28.76 -3.67
C ASN A 159 10.39 30.22 -3.55
N GLU A 160 11.34 31.14 -3.43
CA GLU A 160 11.07 32.58 -3.27
C GLU A 160 10.29 33.21 -4.45
N ASN A 161 10.23 32.52 -5.60
CA ASN A 161 9.49 32.93 -6.80
C ASN A 161 8.23 32.09 -7.05
N PHE A 162 7.64 31.47 -6.02
CA PHE A 162 6.40 30.72 -6.18
C PHE A 162 5.29 31.59 -6.77
N ASP A 163 4.89 31.27 -8.01
CA ASP A 163 3.77 31.91 -8.70
C ASP A 163 2.66 30.86 -8.92
N PRO A 164 1.56 30.90 -8.16
CA PRO A 164 0.48 29.94 -8.29
C PRO A 164 -0.24 30.04 -9.65
N THR A 165 -0.11 31.14 -10.38
CA THR A 165 -0.79 31.33 -11.68
C THR A 165 -0.14 30.54 -12.82
N HIS A 166 1.14 30.19 -12.67
CA HIS A 166 1.91 29.39 -13.63
C HIS A 166 2.34 28.05 -13.02
N PHE A 167 1.62 27.57 -12.01
CA PHE A 167 1.96 26.32 -11.34
C PHE A 167 1.74 25.10 -12.24
N TRP A 168 0.64 25.04 -12.98
CA TRP A 168 0.24 23.87 -13.76
C TRP A 168 0.77 23.90 -15.21
N ASN A 169 1.08 22.70 -15.72
CA ASN A 169 1.38 22.42 -17.11
C ASN A 169 0.17 21.75 -17.78
N ASP A 170 -0.69 22.57 -18.39
CA ASP A 170 -1.91 22.13 -19.07
C ASP A 170 -1.63 21.61 -20.49
N SER A 171 -0.67 20.69 -20.61
CA SER A 171 -0.53 19.89 -21.82
C SER A 171 -1.80 19.06 -22.06
N GLU A 172 -2.07 18.70 -23.32
CA GLU A 172 -3.25 17.91 -23.68
C GLU A 172 -3.31 16.58 -22.90
N GLN A 173 -2.16 15.93 -22.71
CA GLN A 173 -2.04 14.72 -21.91
C GLN A 173 -2.37 14.96 -20.43
N ALA A 174 -1.88 16.05 -19.83
CA ALA A 174 -2.19 16.37 -18.44
C ALA A 174 -3.69 16.62 -18.25
N LEU A 175 -4.32 17.38 -19.16
CA LEU A 175 -5.76 17.65 -19.15
C LEU A 175 -6.59 16.37 -19.31
N GLU A 176 -6.14 15.44 -20.15
CA GLU A 176 -6.82 14.17 -20.35
C GLU A 176 -6.70 13.25 -19.13
N GLN A 177 -5.52 13.17 -18.53
CA GLN A 177 -5.22 12.14 -17.53
C GLN A 177 -5.48 12.57 -16.07
N TYR A 178 -5.38 13.86 -15.75
CA TYR A 178 -5.43 14.37 -14.37
C TYR A 178 -6.57 15.37 -14.13
N VAL A 179 -6.80 16.30 -15.06
CA VAL A 179 -7.57 17.51 -14.76
C VAL A 179 -9.08 17.28 -14.83
N SER A 180 -9.75 17.43 -13.69
CA SER A 180 -11.21 17.40 -13.57
C SER A 180 -11.82 18.80 -13.45
N ASN A 181 -13.14 18.89 -13.51
CA ASN A 181 -13.84 20.10 -13.11
C ASN A 181 -13.57 20.42 -11.62
N PRO A 182 -13.63 21.69 -11.19
CA PRO A 182 -13.51 22.05 -9.79
C PRO A 182 -14.48 21.25 -8.91
N PRO A 183 -14.01 20.68 -7.78
CA PRO A 183 -14.82 19.81 -6.96
C PRO A 183 -15.88 20.60 -6.19
N SER A 184 -17.10 20.05 -6.13
CA SER A 184 -18.17 20.59 -5.29
C SER A 184 -17.99 20.13 -3.83
N GLU A 185 -18.61 20.83 -2.87
CA GLU A 185 -18.60 20.41 -1.46
C GLU A 185 -19.11 18.97 -1.26
N GLY A 186 -20.13 18.55 -2.02
CA GLY A 186 -20.65 17.19 -1.95
C GLY A 186 -19.68 16.14 -2.50
N LEU A 187 -18.91 16.49 -3.54
CA LEU A 187 -17.87 15.61 -4.07
C LEU A 187 -16.72 15.48 -3.07
N ILE A 188 -16.29 16.60 -2.47
CA ILE A 188 -15.22 16.61 -1.46
C ILE A 188 -15.60 15.70 -0.30
N ALA A 189 -16.77 15.91 0.31
CA ALA A 189 -17.24 15.09 1.43
C ALA A 189 -17.34 13.60 1.07
N SER A 190 -17.81 13.28 -0.13
CA SER A 190 -17.90 11.89 -0.60
C SER A 190 -16.53 11.25 -0.86
N VAL A 191 -15.52 12.03 -1.26
CA VAL A 191 -14.14 11.53 -1.43
C VAL A 191 -13.47 11.35 -0.08
N GLU A 192 -13.64 12.29 0.86
CA GLU A 192 -13.12 12.17 2.23
C GLU A 192 -13.73 10.98 2.98
N GLU A 193 -15.02 10.68 2.75
CA GLU A 193 -15.69 9.50 3.31
C GLU A 193 -15.07 8.20 2.79
N GLU A 194 -14.80 8.11 1.48
CA GLU A 194 -14.18 6.93 0.85
C GLU A 194 -12.71 6.76 1.24
N LEU A 195 -11.97 7.86 1.38
CA LEU A 195 -10.59 7.83 1.85
C LEU A 195 -10.49 7.62 3.36
N VAL A 196 -11.57 7.86 4.11
CA VAL A 196 -11.58 7.87 5.59
C VAL A 196 -10.64 8.93 6.19
N PHE A 197 -10.26 9.94 5.40
CA PHE A 197 -9.37 11.03 5.78
C PHE A 197 -9.93 12.37 5.32
N ARG A 198 -9.83 13.38 6.19
CA ARG A 198 -10.14 14.76 5.86
C ARG A 198 -8.98 15.40 5.10
N LEU A 199 -9.25 15.94 3.91
CA LEU A 199 -8.23 16.56 3.08
C LEU A 199 -7.78 17.91 3.66
N PRO A 200 -6.49 18.29 3.54
CA PRO A 200 -5.99 19.58 3.99
C PRO A 200 -6.72 20.76 3.34
N ASP A 201 -7.00 21.82 4.10
CA ASP A 201 -7.69 23.01 3.56
C ASP A 201 -6.94 23.62 2.38
N SER A 202 -5.60 23.65 2.44
CA SER A 202 -4.75 24.15 1.35
C SER A 202 -4.86 23.29 0.09
N TYR A 203 -5.00 21.97 0.25
CA TYR A 203 -5.19 21.04 -0.86
C TYR A 203 -6.55 21.27 -1.53
N VAL A 204 -7.62 21.30 -0.74
CA VAL A 204 -8.99 21.55 -1.23
C VAL A 204 -9.08 22.91 -1.95
N GLN A 205 -8.46 23.95 -1.41
CA GLN A 205 -8.43 25.27 -2.04
C GLN A 205 -7.69 25.27 -3.38
N MET A 206 -6.57 24.55 -3.48
CA MET A 206 -5.84 24.39 -4.72
C MET A 206 -6.69 23.67 -5.78
N MET A 207 -7.34 22.57 -5.38
CA MET A 207 -8.18 21.76 -6.26
C MET A 207 -9.44 22.49 -6.73
N LYS A 208 -9.98 23.42 -5.93
CA LYS A 208 -11.06 24.33 -6.36
C LYS A 208 -10.64 25.31 -7.46
N ASN A 209 -9.36 25.65 -7.55
CA ASN A 209 -8.85 26.52 -8.62
C ASN A 209 -8.46 25.70 -9.85
N HIS A 210 -7.85 24.53 -9.66
CA HIS A 210 -7.41 23.62 -10.71
C HIS A 210 -7.29 22.19 -10.14
N ASN A 211 -8.18 21.30 -10.57
CA ASN A 211 -8.46 20.03 -9.88
C ASN A 211 -7.62 18.87 -10.43
N GLY A 212 -6.40 18.75 -9.90
CA GLY A 212 -5.40 17.77 -10.33
C GLY A 212 -4.64 18.26 -11.57
N GLY A 213 -3.45 17.73 -11.81
CA GLY A 213 -2.65 18.13 -12.97
C GLY A 213 -1.17 17.80 -12.84
N VAL A 214 -0.37 18.26 -13.80
CA VAL A 214 1.08 18.13 -13.74
C VAL A 214 1.69 19.50 -13.43
N PRO A 215 2.45 19.68 -12.35
CA PRO A 215 3.14 20.94 -12.08
C PRO A 215 4.24 21.25 -13.11
N ASN A 216 4.56 22.53 -13.33
CA ASN A 216 5.75 22.94 -14.09
C ASN A 216 7.05 22.63 -13.32
N ASN A 217 7.01 22.76 -11.99
CA ASN A 217 8.09 22.40 -11.08
C ASN A 217 7.75 21.06 -10.43
N ARG A 218 8.44 19.99 -10.82
CA ARG A 218 8.10 18.63 -10.40
C ARG A 218 9.09 18.03 -9.40
N TYR A 219 10.15 18.73 -9.06
CA TYR A 219 11.21 18.17 -8.22
C TYR A 219 11.08 18.68 -6.78
N PHE A 220 11.23 17.79 -5.81
CA PHE A 220 11.33 18.17 -4.40
C PHE A 220 12.68 17.70 -3.83
N PRO A 221 13.50 18.57 -3.25
CA PRO A 221 14.80 18.20 -2.68
C PRO A 221 14.64 17.40 -1.39
N ILE A 222 15.28 16.23 -1.28
CA ILE A 222 15.20 15.35 -0.11
C ILE A 222 16.52 15.22 0.67
N GLY A 223 17.58 15.89 0.21
CA GLY A 223 18.86 15.97 0.92
C GLY A 223 20.05 15.84 -0.01
N ALA A 224 21.24 15.69 0.57
CA ALA A 224 22.44 15.33 -0.18
C ALA A 224 22.85 13.91 0.22
N THR A 225 23.17 13.09 -0.77
CA THR A 225 23.75 11.75 -0.55
C THR A 225 25.11 11.87 0.15
N ASP A 226 25.65 10.76 0.65
CA ASP A 226 27.02 10.69 1.20
C ASP A 226 28.10 11.17 0.19
N SER A 227 27.77 11.12 -1.11
CA SER A 227 28.61 11.63 -2.19
C SER A 227 28.53 13.15 -2.40
N GLY A 228 27.64 13.83 -1.68
CA GLY A 228 27.36 15.26 -1.80
C GLY A 228 26.46 15.64 -2.99
N ALA A 229 25.95 14.66 -3.74
CA ALA A 229 24.97 14.91 -4.80
C ALA A 229 23.60 15.22 -4.19
N GLU A 230 22.98 16.32 -4.62
CA GLU A 230 21.61 16.68 -4.27
C GLU A 230 20.62 15.65 -4.83
N GLU A 231 19.80 15.12 -3.94
CA GLU A 231 18.81 14.10 -4.23
C GLU A 231 17.42 14.73 -4.30
N TYR A 232 16.65 14.30 -5.29
CA TYR A 232 15.33 14.83 -5.58
C TYR A 232 14.36 13.71 -5.86
N ILE A 233 13.13 13.90 -5.41
CA ILE A 233 11.99 13.15 -5.94
C ILE A 233 11.38 13.93 -7.10
N GLU A 234 10.94 13.23 -8.14
CA GLU A 234 10.21 13.83 -9.26
C GLU A 234 8.77 13.35 -9.24
N LEU A 235 7.82 14.28 -9.21
CA LEU A 235 6.39 13.99 -9.28
C LEU A 235 5.96 13.75 -10.72
N LYS A 236 5.13 12.72 -10.97
CA LYS A 236 4.43 12.57 -12.27
C LYS A 236 3.33 13.62 -12.44
N GLY A 237 2.57 13.86 -11.37
CA GLY A 237 1.47 14.82 -11.31
C GLY A 237 0.76 14.74 -9.96
N ILE A 238 -0.03 15.75 -9.62
CA ILE A 238 -0.82 15.80 -8.39
C ILE A 238 -2.24 15.34 -8.70
N LEU A 239 -2.74 14.35 -7.95
CA LEU A 239 -4.08 13.80 -8.12
C LEU A 239 -5.16 14.86 -7.84
N GLY A 240 -6.26 14.84 -8.60
CA GLY A 240 -7.42 15.71 -8.35
C GLY A 240 -8.39 15.10 -7.35
N ILE A 241 -9.23 15.91 -6.70
CA ILE A 241 -10.38 15.43 -5.93
C ILE A 241 -11.47 14.97 -6.90
N GLY A 242 -11.68 13.66 -6.99
CA GLY A 242 -12.67 13.07 -7.86
C GLY A 242 -12.41 11.60 -8.14
N ARG A 243 -13.17 11.07 -9.09
CA ARG A 243 -13.18 9.64 -9.50
C ARG A 243 -13.30 9.44 -11.00
N GLU A 244 -13.48 10.51 -11.78
CA GLU A 244 -13.70 10.42 -13.23
C GLU A 244 -12.40 10.24 -14.02
N LYS A 245 -11.29 10.79 -13.51
CA LYS A 245 -9.98 10.70 -14.14
C LYS A 245 -9.21 9.53 -13.55
N PRO A 246 -8.42 8.79 -14.36
CA PRO A 246 -7.55 7.75 -13.83
C PRO A 246 -6.68 8.28 -12.69
N ASN A 247 -6.07 9.45 -12.88
CA ASN A 247 -5.22 10.11 -11.87
C ASN A 247 -6.01 11.13 -11.04
N SER A 248 -7.11 10.67 -10.43
CA SER A 248 -7.81 11.39 -9.35
C SER A 248 -7.77 10.55 -8.09
N LEU A 249 -8.02 11.14 -6.92
CA LEU A 249 -7.87 10.47 -5.62
C LEU A 249 -8.64 9.13 -5.54
N CYS A 250 -9.85 9.07 -6.10
CA CYS A 250 -10.68 7.87 -6.19
C CYS A 250 -10.76 7.33 -7.63
N GLY A 251 -9.78 7.67 -8.47
CA GLY A 251 -9.66 7.16 -9.84
C GLY A 251 -9.03 5.76 -9.88
N SER A 252 -9.03 5.15 -11.07
CA SER A 252 -8.45 3.81 -11.27
C SER A 252 -6.93 3.73 -11.07
N ALA A 253 -6.24 4.87 -11.04
CA ALA A 253 -4.82 5.01 -10.65
C ALA A 253 -4.70 6.02 -9.50
N GLY A 254 -5.71 6.04 -8.63
CA GLY A 254 -5.84 6.96 -7.50
C GLY A 254 -5.13 6.49 -6.24
N SER A 255 -5.48 7.11 -5.11
CA SER A 255 -4.85 6.83 -3.83
C SER A 255 -5.03 5.39 -3.41
N TRP A 256 -6.27 4.89 -3.42
CA TRP A 256 -6.57 3.51 -3.04
C TRP A 256 -5.95 2.49 -3.99
N ALA A 257 -6.04 2.72 -5.31
CA ALA A 257 -5.41 1.83 -6.27
C ALA A 257 -3.89 1.71 -6.04
N LEU A 258 -3.19 2.82 -5.73
CA LEU A 258 -1.77 2.78 -5.42
C LEU A 258 -1.49 2.07 -4.09
N ILE A 259 -2.34 2.25 -3.08
CA ILE A 259 -2.20 1.56 -1.79
C ILE A 259 -2.42 0.05 -1.96
N GLU A 260 -3.57 -0.35 -2.52
CA GLU A 260 -3.98 -1.76 -2.67
C GLU A 260 -3.15 -2.52 -3.71
N GLN A 261 -3.03 -1.98 -4.93
CA GLN A 261 -2.35 -2.65 -6.04
C GLN A 261 -0.84 -2.36 -6.03
N GLY A 262 -0.47 -1.15 -5.61
CA GLY A 262 0.94 -0.73 -5.54
C GLY A 262 1.66 -1.17 -4.28
N GLY A 263 0.93 -1.64 -3.26
CA GLY A 263 1.44 -2.12 -1.97
C GLY A 263 1.90 -1.00 -1.03
N TYR A 264 1.45 0.24 -1.23
CA TYR A 264 1.86 1.35 -0.37
C TYR A 264 1.08 1.37 0.97
N PRO A 265 1.64 1.92 2.06
CA PRO A 265 0.99 1.92 3.36
C PRO A 265 -0.36 2.66 3.42
N GLU A 266 -1.30 2.15 4.21
CA GLU A 266 -2.67 2.68 4.35
C GLU A 266 -2.82 3.88 5.29
N PHE A 267 -1.73 4.40 5.85
CA PHE A 267 -1.80 5.41 6.91
C PHE A 267 -2.16 6.83 6.43
N GLY A 268 -2.57 6.98 5.17
CA GLY A 268 -3.02 8.25 4.64
C GLY A 268 -3.35 8.24 3.16
N VAL A 269 -3.16 9.38 2.51
CA VAL A 269 -3.69 9.62 1.15
C VAL A 269 -2.54 9.90 0.20
N VAL A 270 -2.38 9.06 -0.83
CA VAL A 270 -1.40 9.28 -1.90
C VAL A 270 -1.84 10.46 -2.75
N LEU A 271 -0.92 11.40 -2.98
CA LEU A 271 -1.14 12.62 -3.77
C LEU A 271 -0.47 12.57 -5.14
N SER A 272 0.56 11.74 -5.29
CA SER A 272 1.38 11.67 -6.50
C SER A 272 2.19 10.38 -6.54
N GLU A 273 2.22 9.71 -7.69
CA GLU A 273 3.32 8.80 -8.02
C GLU A 273 4.58 9.59 -8.38
N CYS A 274 5.73 9.06 -7.98
CA CYS A 274 7.02 9.56 -8.45
C CYS A 274 7.40 8.99 -9.82
N ALA A 275 8.36 9.63 -10.49
CA ALA A 275 8.91 9.11 -11.75
C ALA A 275 9.70 7.81 -11.54
N SER A 276 10.28 7.61 -10.34
CA SER A 276 10.71 6.29 -9.89
C SER A 276 9.48 5.40 -9.76
N LYS A 277 9.55 4.15 -10.25
CA LYS A 277 8.42 3.21 -10.19
C LYS A 277 8.05 2.79 -8.76
N SER A 278 8.87 3.15 -7.78
CA SER A 278 8.81 2.73 -6.38
C SER A 278 8.51 3.85 -5.39
N GLY A 279 8.37 5.10 -5.85
CA GLY A 279 8.13 6.24 -4.96
C GLY A 279 6.70 6.77 -5.07
N VAL A 280 6.11 7.13 -3.93
CA VAL A 280 4.90 7.97 -3.87
C VAL A 280 5.08 9.13 -2.90
N VAL A 281 4.37 10.22 -3.16
CA VAL A 281 4.14 11.30 -2.19
C VAL A 281 2.75 11.13 -1.60
N MET A 282 2.66 11.11 -0.28
CA MET A 282 1.39 10.94 0.44
C MET A 282 1.26 11.88 1.63
N LEU A 283 0.01 12.11 2.05
CA LEU A 283 -0.35 12.72 3.31
C LEU A 283 -0.22 11.67 4.41
N ASP A 284 0.50 11.96 5.49
CA ASP A 284 0.69 11.05 6.63
C ASP A 284 -0.15 11.50 7.84
N TYR A 285 -1.14 10.68 8.22
CA TYR A 285 -2.05 10.97 9.32
C TYR A 285 -1.69 10.26 10.62
N ARG A 286 -0.62 9.45 10.68
CA ARG A 286 -0.28 8.62 11.87
C ARG A 286 -0.17 9.44 13.16
N SER A 287 0.38 10.64 13.05
CA SER A 287 0.60 11.53 14.20
C SER A 287 -0.57 12.50 14.47
N ALA A 288 -1.32 12.84 13.43
CA ALA A 288 -2.34 13.89 13.47
C ALA A 288 -3.76 13.34 13.76
N GLY A 289 -4.03 12.10 13.32
CA GLY A 289 -5.37 11.53 13.24
C GLY A 289 -6.15 12.03 12.02
N ASN A 290 -7.17 11.28 11.59
CA ASN A 290 -7.79 11.41 10.27
C ASN A 290 -8.49 12.76 9.99
N ASP A 291 -8.73 13.59 11.01
CA ASP A 291 -9.43 14.87 10.91
C ASP A 291 -8.51 16.11 11.01
N ALA A 292 -7.21 15.91 11.21
CA ALA A 292 -6.23 16.97 11.45
C ALA A 292 -5.33 17.22 10.24
N GLU A 293 -4.54 18.31 10.28
CA GLU A 293 -3.58 18.65 9.22
C GLU A 293 -2.43 17.61 9.20
N PRO A 294 -2.27 16.83 8.13
CA PRO A 294 -1.23 15.82 8.00
C PRO A 294 0.11 16.41 7.54
N GLU A 295 1.19 15.69 7.80
CA GLU A 295 2.48 15.95 7.16
C GLU A 295 2.47 15.39 5.72
N VAL A 296 3.39 15.87 4.88
CA VAL A 296 3.62 15.29 3.54
C VAL A 296 4.90 14.46 3.60
N VAL A 297 4.81 13.21 3.18
CA VAL A 297 5.92 12.25 3.19
C VAL A 297 6.15 11.64 1.81
N HIS A 298 7.37 11.20 1.57
CA HIS A 298 7.72 10.28 0.48
C HIS A 298 7.81 8.87 1.05
N VAL A 299 7.24 7.90 0.35
CA VAL A 299 7.40 6.47 0.65
C VAL A 299 8.12 5.81 -0.50
N ASP A 300 9.26 5.19 -0.17
CA ASP A 300 10.11 4.48 -1.12
C ASP A 300 9.96 2.97 -0.92
N LYS A 301 9.25 2.31 -1.82
CA LYS A 301 9.00 0.87 -1.78
C LYS A 301 10.28 0.06 -1.94
N ASP A 302 11.20 0.47 -2.81
CA ASP A 302 12.46 -0.27 -3.06
C ASP A 302 13.38 -0.22 -1.84
N ASN A 303 13.17 0.76 -0.96
CA ASN A 303 13.92 0.92 0.28
C ASN A 303 13.08 0.52 1.51
N GLN A 304 12.46 -0.67 1.45
CA GLN A 304 11.67 -1.25 2.54
C GLN A 304 10.56 -0.31 3.06
N TYR A 305 9.85 0.36 2.15
CA TYR A 305 8.81 1.35 2.47
C TYR A 305 9.30 2.50 3.34
N LYS A 306 10.57 2.90 3.21
CA LYS A 306 11.15 4.00 3.97
C LYS A 306 10.32 5.27 3.81
N VAL A 307 9.80 5.76 4.93
CA VAL A 307 9.03 7.01 4.99
C VAL A 307 9.95 8.18 5.30
N THR A 308 9.96 9.18 4.43
CA THR A 308 10.75 10.41 4.57
C THR A 308 9.83 11.63 4.63
N THR A 309 9.80 12.35 5.74
CA THR A 309 9.04 13.60 5.86
C THR A 309 9.59 14.65 4.90
N LEU A 310 8.72 15.15 4.02
CA LEU A 310 9.06 16.18 3.04
C LEU A 310 8.72 17.57 3.56
N ALA A 311 7.53 17.72 4.15
CA ALA A 311 7.03 19.01 4.60
C ALA A 311 5.98 18.85 5.72
N PRO A 312 5.84 19.86 6.59
CA PRO A 312 4.89 19.82 7.71
C PRO A 312 3.42 19.96 7.30
N ASN A 313 3.14 20.33 6.04
CA ASN A 313 1.81 20.44 5.46
C ASN A 313 1.89 20.54 3.92
N PHE A 314 0.74 20.41 3.26
CA PHE A 314 0.64 20.45 1.81
C PHE A 314 1.06 21.80 1.20
N GLU A 315 0.73 22.92 1.83
CA GLU A 315 1.13 24.25 1.34
C GLU A 315 2.65 24.38 1.27
N THR A 316 3.35 23.99 2.34
CA THR A 316 4.82 24.03 2.42
C THR A 316 5.45 23.09 1.39
N PHE A 317 4.85 21.92 1.17
CA PHE A 317 5.28 20.97 0.14
C PHE A 317 5.24 21.59 -1.26
N VAL A 318 4.10 22.17 -1.65
CA VAL A 318 3.91 22.78 -2.97
C VAL A 318 4.86 23.96 -3.19
N GLN A 319 5.11 24.76 -2.15
CA GLN A 319 6.06 25.88 -2.22
C GLN A 319 7.53 25.43 -2.29
N GLY A 320 7.84 24.20 -1.87
CA GLY A 320 9.17 23.59 -1.96
C GLY A 320 9.50 22.96 -3.31
N LEU A 321 8.55 22.90 -4.24
CA LEU A 321 8.79 22.34 -5.58
C LEU A 321 9.69 23.26 -6.43
N VAL A 322 10.69 22.65 -7.07
CA VAL A 322 11.69 23.32 -7.91
C VAL A 322 11.70 22.79 -9.34
N HIS A 323 12.25 23.60 -10.24
CA HIS A 323 12.54 23.21 -11.62
C HIS A 323 13.94 22.59 -11.70
N ARG A 324 14.11 21.57 -12.54
CA ARG A 324 15.42 21.05 -12.93
C ARG A 324 15.50 21.02 -14.45
N GLU A 325 16.50 21.68 -15.00
CA GLU A 325 16.90 21.46 -16.39
C GLU A 325 17.60 20.09 -16.44
N VAL A 326 16.97 19.11 -17.08
CA VAL A 326 17.55 17.77 -17.31
C VAL A 326 18.43 17.80 -18.55
#